data_AF-A0A353TZC8-F1
#
_entry.id   AF-A0A353TZC8-F1
#
_cell.length_a   1.000
_cell.length_b   1.000
_cell.length_c   1.000
_cell.angle_alpha   90.00
_cell.angle_beta   90.00
_cell.angle_gamma   90.00
#
_symmetry.space_group_name_H-M   'P 1'
#
loop_
_entity.id
_entity.type
_entity.pdbx_description
1 polymer ?
#
loop_
_entity_poly.entity_id
_entity_poly.type
_entity_poly.pdbx_seq_one_letter_code
_entity_poly.pdbx_strand_id
1 'polypeptide(L)' 'MIWKVLVVSIVLVGIVAFFLSFKVIFRRNGKFPNSHVGGNEELAKRGIYCASTQDRIARKKGRAVL' A
#
# COMPACT_ATOMS: atom_id res chain seq x y z
N MET A 1 -2.67 -30.64 29.51
CA MET A 1 -2.69 -29.16 29.59
C MET A 1 -2.07 -28.48 28.38
N ILE A 2 -0.87 -28.87 27.92
CA ILE A 2 -0.16 -28.19 26.82
C ILE A 2 -0.91 -28.22 25.47
N TRP A 3 -1.54 -29.35 25.11
CA TRP A 3 -2.21 -29.53 23.82
C TRP A 3 -3.40 -28.58 23.63
N LYS A 4 -4.20 -28.35 24.67
CA LYS A 4 -5.31 -27.39 24.64
C LYS A 4 -4.82 -25.97 24.36
N VAL A 5 -3.71 -25.56 24.98
CA VAL A 5 -3.11 -24.24 24.79
C VAL A 5 -2.59 -24.07 23.37
N LEU A 6 -1.94 -25.10 22.82
CA LEU A 6 -1.45 -25.08 21.43
C LEU A 6 -2.59 -24.93 20.42
N VAL A 7 -3.66 -25.71 20.58
CA VAL A 7 -4.84 -25.62 19.69
C VAL A 7 -5.48 -24.24 19.76
N VAL A 8 -5.69 -23.71 20.97
CA VAL A 8 -6.28 -22.37 21.16
C VAL A 8 -5.39 -21.28 20.54
N SER A 9 -4.07 -21.37 20.72
CA SER A 9 -3.12 -20.41 20.15
C SER A 9 -3.15 -20.40 18.62
N ILE A 10 -3.18 -21.58 17.98
CA ILE A 10 -3.20 -21.70 16.52
C ILE A 10 -4.49 -21.10 15.96
N VAL A 11 -5.64 -21.42 16.58
CA VAL A 11 -6.94 -20.87 16.18
C VAL A 11 -6.95 -19.35 16.29
N LEU A 12 -6.42 -18.80 17.38
CA LEU A 12 -6.36 -17.35 17.60
C LEU A 12 -5.52 -16.64 16.52
N VAL A 13 -4.31 -17.14 16.25
CA VAL A 13 -3.42 -16.57 15.21
C VAL A 13 -4.05 -16.71 13.82
N GLY A 14 -4.69 -17.84 13.53
CA GLY A 14 -5.40 -18.05 12.27
C GLY A 14 -6.52 -17.04 12.05
N ILE A 15 -7.31 -16.74 13.09
CA ILE A 15 -8.36 -15.72 13.04
C ILE A 15 -7.77 -14.33 12.76
N VAL A 16 -6.67 -13.96 13.43
CA VAL A 16 -6.01 -12.67 13.21
C VAL A 16 -5.48 -12.55 11.77
N ALA A 17 -4.81 -13.59 11.27
CA ALA A 17 -4.31 -13.62 9.89
C ALA A 17 -5.43 -13.53 8.86
N PHE A 18 -6.57 -14.20 9.12
CA PHE A 18 -7.77 -14.12 8.29
C PHE A 18 -8.33 -12.70 8.24
N PHE A 19 -8.51 -12.04 9.38
CA PHE A 19 -9.03 -10.68 9.43
C PHE A 19 -8.10 -9.65 8.78
N LEU A 20 -6.78 -9.79 8.94
CA LEU A 20 -5.78 -8.95 8.26
C LEU A 20 -5.89 -9.06 6.73
N SER A 21 -6.15 -10.27 6.22
CA SER A 21 -6.18 -10.55 4.79
C SER A 21 -7.56 -10.39 4.16
N PHE A 22 -8.63 -10.26 4.97
CA PHE A 22 -10.01 -10.22 4.51
C PHE A 22 -10.26 -9.16 3.42
N LYS A 23 -9.74 -7.93 3.60
CA LYS A 23 -9.91 -6.87 2.59
C LYS A 23 -9.16 -7.16 1.29
N VAL A 24 -8.03 -7.85 1.35
CA VAL A 24 -7.20 -8.17 0.18
C VAL A 24 -7.86 -9.29 -0.63
N ILE A 25 -8.36 -10.33 0.05
CA ILE A 25 -8.95 -11.52 -0.59
C ILE A 25 -10.38 -11.26 -1.09
N PHE A 26 -11.22 -10.58 -0.30
CA PHE A 26 -12.65 -10.44 -0.63
C PHE A 26 -12.99 -9.21 -1.48
N ARG A 27 -12.11 -8.21 -1.59
CA ARG A 27 -12.37 -7.05 -2.48
C ARG A 27 -11.92 -7.38 -3.91
N ARG A 28 -12.79 -7.15 -4.90
CA ARG A 28 -12.52 -7.31 -6.34
C ARG A 28 -11.24 -6.58 -6.84
N ASN A 29 -10.86 -5.48 -6.18
CA ASN A 29 -9.63 -4.72 -6.43
C ASN A 29 -8.71 -4.68 -5.19
N GLY A 30 -8.69 -5.74 -4.39
CA GLY A 30 -7.87 -5.89 -3.20
C GLY A 30 -6.38 -6.02 -3.55
N LYS A 31 -5.76 -4.93 -3.99
CA LYS A 31 -4.31 -4.85 -4.20
C LYS A 31 -3.69 -4.14 -3.00
N PHE A 32 -2.47 -4.54 -2.63
CA PHE A 32 -1.67 -3.71 -1.75
C PHE A 32 -1.43 -2.36 -2.42
N PRO A 33 -1.59 -1.24 -1.71
CA PRO A 33 -1.36 0.08 -2.29
C PRO A 33 0.09 0.19 -2.74
N ASN A 34 0.31 0.69 -3.95
CA ASN A 34 1.65 0.98 -4.45
C ASN A 34 2.28 2.09 -3.61
N SER A 35 3.27 1.76 -2.78
CA SER A 35 4.05 2.73 -2.01
C SER A 35 5.03 3.53 -2.88
N HIS A 36 5.29 3.06 -4.10
CA HIS A 36 6.19 3.74 -5.02
C HIS A 36 5.54 5.01 -5.61
N VAL A 37 6.13 6.17 -5.33
CA VAL A 37 5.60 7.49 -5.73
C VAL A 37 5.31 7.57 -7.23
N GLY A 38 6.17 7.01 -8.07
CA GLY A 38 6.01 7.07 -9.53
C GLY A 38 4.92 6.15 -10.10
N GLY A 39 4.49 5.12 -9.34
CA GLY A 39 3.51 4.12 -9.81
C GLY A 39 2.17 4.21 -9.07
N ASN A 40 2.00 5.20 -8.20
CA ASN A 40 0.80 5.37 -7.41
C ASN A 40 -0.13 6.41 -8.06
N GLU A 41 -1.21 5.93 -8.68
CA GLU A 41 -2.23 6.79 -9.31
C GLU A 41 -2.86 7.77 -8.34
N GLU A 42 -3.04 7.39 -7.06
CA GLU A 42 -3.64 8.28 -6.06
C GLU A 42 -2.70 9.44 -5.69
N LEU A 43 -1.38 9.21 -5.69
CA LEU A 43 -0.39 10.29 -5.52
C LEU A 43 -0.30 11.17 -6.77
N ALA A 44 -0.37 10.57 -7.96
CA ALA A 44 -0.41 11.30 -9.23
C ALA A 44 -1.65 12.22 -9.34
N LYS A 45 -2.83 11.76 -8.90
CA LYS A 45 -4.05 12.59 -8.82
C LYS A 45 -3.89 13.78 -7.88
N ARG A 46 -3.08 13.65 -6.84
CA ARG A 46 -2.71 14.75 -5.92
C ARG A 46 -1.59 15.64 -6.45
N GLY A 47 -1.05 15.36 -7.63
CA GLY A 47 0.06 16.11 -8.24
C GLY A 47 1.43 15.82 -7.64
N ILE A 48 1.56 14.74 -6.86
CA ILE A 48 2.82 14.31 -6.26
C ILE A 48 3.47 13.31 -7.20
N TYR A 49 4.70 13.60 -7.64
CA TYR A 49 5.49 12.75 -8.53
C TYR A 49 6.90 12.56 -7.96
N CYS A 50 7.69 11.65 -8.54
CA CYS A 50 9.11 11.56 -8.19
C CYS A 50 9.85 12.86 -8.56
N ALA A 51 10.94 13.16 -7.85
CA ALA A 51 11.71 14.39 -8.02
C ALA A 51 12.07 14.69 -9.48
N SER A 52 12.54 13.69 -10.23
CA SER A 52 12.90 13.86 -11.65
C SER A 52 11.71 14.22 -12.55
N THR A 53 10.51 13.71 -12.24
CA THR A 53 9.29 14.06 -12.97
C THR A 53 8.79 15.44 -12.56
N GLN A 54 8.88 15.78 -11.27
CA GLN A 54 8.56 17.13 -10.78
C GLN A 54 9.48 18.17 -11.42
N ASP A 55 10.78 17.92 -11.49
CA ASP A 55 11.77 18.79 -12.14
C ASP A 55 11.47 18.97 -13.63
N ARG A 56 11.16 17.87 -14.34
CA ARG A 56 10.78 17.94 -15.76
C ARG A 56 9.51 18.76 -15.95
N ILE A 57 8.51 18.61 -15.09
CA ILE A 57 7.27 19.40 -15.12
C ILE A 57 7.56 20.88 -14.82
N ALA A 58 8.41 21.17 -13.84
CA ALA A 58 8.81 22.53 -13.49
C ALA A 58 9.54 23.22 -14.67
N ARG A 59 10.48 22.52 -15.32
CA ARG A 59 11.16 22.99 -16.54
C ARG A 59 10.17 23.28 -17.67
N LYS A 60 9.23 22.38 -17.94
CA LYS A 60 8.19 22.59 -18.97
C LYS A 60 7.27 23.77 -18.66
N LYS A 61 7.01 24.03 -17.37
CA LYS A 61 6.15 25.13 -16.92
C LYS A 61 6.89 26.47 -16.77
N GLY A 62 8.20 26.52 -17.06
CA GLY A 62 9.02 27.71 -16.82
C GLY A 62 9.16 28.07 -15.33
N ARG A 63 8.92 27.11 -14.44
CA ARG A 63 9.01 27.24 -12.97
C ARG A 63 10.16 26.43 -12.40
N ALA A 64 11.09 25.98 -13.26
CA ALA A 64 12.29 25.32 -12.80
C ALA A 64 13.05 26.31 -11.93
N VAL A 65 13.29 25.90 -10.68
CA VAL A 65 14.18 26.63 -9.80
C VAL A 65 15.59 26.39 -10.33
N LEU A 66 16.06 27.35 -11.12
CA LEU A 66 17.46 27.60 -11.41
C LEU A 66 17.78 29.01 -10.91
#